data_AF-A0A034VPX4-F1
#
_entry.id   AF-A0A034VPX4-F1
#
_cell.length_a   1.000
_cell.length_b   1.000
_cell.length_c   1.000
_cell.angle_alpha   90.00
_cell.angle_beta   90.00
_cell.angle_gamma   90.00
#
_symmetry.space_group_name_H-M   'P 1'
#
loop_
_entity.id
_entity.type
_entity.pdbx_description
1 polymer ?
#
loop_
_entity_poly.entity_id
_entity_poly.type
_entity_poly.pdbx_seq_one_letter_code
_entity_poly.pdbx_strand_id
1 'polypeptide(L)'
;MDNYPQKLIDQYLKVSNKLKKFDRIVFKRFAPNVTEVLDEFARLATRFEEAGIYQYAAMCHLGVAKCELSSGNVVNECQAYLKAARAFMRANNTNAALQLRSSGGECTEGALRCYCQALERCPDDTVLKAAIIREMSPLQPHYDGCSSFASPAHRIFELELAAHASLEQKDFLSALQQLDDIVDNICERKQYELYTDLLRRVEILRLLLLIALNLPPARQSPSHIKLIEYYERLADLDDENTTNTGSPLATASSSTISANSHFICSGT
;
A
#
# COMPACT_ATOMS: atom_id res chain seq x y z
N MET A 1 5.51 31.10 28.39
CA MET A 1 5.34 30.35 27.12
C MET A 1 3.96 29.72 27.16
N ASP A 2 2.93 30.55 27.32
CA ASP A 2 1.68 30.10 27.95
C ASP A 2 0.54 30.17 26.95
N ASN A 3 -0.23 29.07 26.91
CA ASN A 3 -1.46 28.86 26.14
C ASN A 3 -1.33 28.25 24.73
N TYR A 4 -0.28 27.48 24.47
CA TYR A 4 -0.18 26.54 23.34
C TYR A 4 -0.40 25.14 23.92
N PRO A 5 -1.42 24.33 23.55
CA PRO A 5 -2.21 24.28 22.30
C PRO A 5 -3.62 24.91 22.33
N GLN A 6 -4.06 25.49 23.46
CA GLN A 6 -5.43 25.96 23.66
C GLN A 6 -5.85 27.05 22.67
N LYS A 7 -4.94 27.98 22.33
CA LYS A 7 -5.17 29.01 21.29
C LYS A 7 -5.49 28.43 19.91
N LEU A 8 -4.94 27.26 19.57
CA LEU A 8 -5.15 26.61 18.27
C LEU A 8 -6.51 25.91 18.23
N ILE A 9 -6.90 25.28 19.34
CA ILE A 9 -8.22 24.69 19.52
C ILE A 9 -9.31 25.78 19.49
N ASP A 10 -9.07 26.93 20.13
CA ASP A 10 -9.99 28.07 20.06
C ASP A 10 -10.17 28.60 18.63
N GLN A 11 -9.07 28.66 17.85
CA GLN A 11 -9.14 28.99 16.43
C GLN A 11 -9.98 27.97 15.67
N TYR A 12 -9.75 26.67 15.88
CA TYR A 12 -10.54 25.59 15.29
C TYR A 12 -12.04 25.71 15.58
N LEU A 13 -12.40 25.92 16.85
CA LEU A 13 -13.80 26.08 17.26
C LEU A 13 -14.45 27.30 16.61
N LYS A 14 -13.72 28.41 16.48
CA LYS A 14 -14.19 29.61 15.76
C LYS A 14 -14.46 29.33 14.30
N VAL A 15 -13.53 28.68 13.58
CA VAL A 15 -13.70 28.36 12.15
C VAL A 15 -14.85 27.35 11.95
N SER A 16 -14.94 26.34 12.82
CA SER A 16 -16.06 25.37 12.80
C SER A 16 -17.42 26.02 13.02
N ASN A 17 -17.50 27.03 13.89
CA ASN A 17 -18.73 27.80 14.09
C ASN A 17 -19.06 28.69 12.88
N LYS A 18 -18.06 29.19 12.15
CA LYS A 18 -18.29 29.89 10.86
C LYS A 18 -18.89 28.93 9.83
N LEU A 19 -18.36 27.71 9.71
CA LEU A 19 -18.88 26.69 8.80
C LEU A 19 -20.32 26.29 9.15
N LYS A 20 -20.63 26.05 10.44
CA LYS A 20 -22.01 25.74 10.86
C LYS A 20 -23.00 26.87 10.57
N LYS A 21 -22.56 28.13 10.70
CA LYS A 21 -23.38 29.29 10.34
C LYS A 21 -23.61 29.32 8.83
N PHE A 22 -22.59 29.03 8.03
CA PHE A 22 -22.73 28.88 6.58
C PHE A 22 -23.77 27.81 6.20
N ASP A 23 -23.63 26.59 6.72
CA ASP A 23 -24.54 25.46 6.41
C ASP A 23 -26.00 25.75 6.80
N ARG A 24 -26.24 26.61 7.79
CA ARG A 24 -27.56 26.91 8.34
C ARG A 24 -28.22 28.16 7.72
N ILE A 25 -27.45 29.04 7.07
CA ILE A 25 -27.99 30.30 6.54
C ILE A 25 -28.57 30.06 5.14
N VAL A 26 -29.91 30.10 5.08
CA VAL A 26 -30.73 30.03 3.85
C VAL A 26 -30.50 31.24 2.91
N PHE A 27 -29.88 32.32 3.40
CA PHE A 27 -29.61 33.54 2.63
C PHE A 27 -28.12 33.67 2.27
N LYS A 28 -27.77 33.30 1.03
CA LYS A 28 -26.43 33.40 0.42
C LYS A 28 -25.74 34.77 0.54
N ARG A 29 -26.45 35.84 0.92
CA ARG A 29 -25.95 37.23 0.98
C ARG A 29 -25.08 37.56 2.20
N PHE A 30 -25.24 36.82 3.30
CA PHE A 30 -24.45 37.01 4.54
C PHE A 30 -23.63 35.77 4.91
N ALA A 31 -23.60 34.79 4.00
CA ALA A 31 -22.74 33.65 4.10
C ALA A 31 -21.28 34.13 4.02
N PRO A 32 -20.42 33.78 4.99
CA PRO A 32 -18.98 34.01 4.82
C PRO A 32 -18.53 33.32 3.53
N ASN A 33 -17.55 33.92 2.85
CA ASN A 33 -17.03 33.38 1.62
C ASN A 33 -16.45 31.98 1.90
N VAL A 34 -16.98 30.96 1.23
CA VAL A 34 -16.56 29.55 1.39
C VAL A 34 -15.06 29.39 1.20
N THR A 35 -14.50 30.14 0.24
CA THR A 35 -13.06 30.09 -0.05
C THR A 35 -12.20 30.63 1.10
N GLU A 36 -12.67 31.65 1.83
CA GLU A 36 -11.96 32.15 3.02
C GLU A 36 -11.99 31.14 4.17
N VAL A 37 -13.14 30.49 4.39
CA VAL A 37 -13.28 29.45 5.42
C VAL A 37 -12.40 28.23 5.09
N LEU A 38 -12.34 27.87 3.81
CA LEU A 38 -11.47 26.83 3.30
C LEU A 38 -9.99 27.15 3.56
N ASP A 39 -9.53 28.35 3.20
CA ASP A 39 -8.15 28.79 3.44
C ASP A 39 -7.80 28.84 4.93
N GLU A 40 -8.74 29.27 5.78
CA GLU A 40 -8.58 29.24 7.24
C GLU A 40 -8.41 27.80 7.75
N PHE A 41 -9.23 26.85 7.29
CA PHE A 41 -9.08 25.43 7.66
C PHE A 41 -7.77 24.84 7.15
N ALA A 42 -7.37 25.14 5.91
CA ALA A 42 -6.13 24.63 5.33
C ALA A 42 -4.89 25.12 6.11
N ARG A 43 -4.83 26.43 6.43
CA ARG A 43 -3.75 26.99 7.26
C ARG A 43 -3.72 26.40 8.66
N LEU A 44 -4.90 26.17 9.23
CA LEU A 44 -5.03 25.61 10.57
C LEU A 44 -4.59 24.14 10.60
N ALA A 45 -4.90 23.36 9.56
CA ALA A 45 -4.46 21.99 9.41
C ALA A 45 -2.92 21.89 9.43
N THR A 46 -2.22 22.73 8.65
CA THR A 46 -0.75 22.76 8.64
C THR A 46 -0.18 23.09 10.03
N ARG A 47 -0.77 24.06 10.75
CA ARG A 47 -0.33 24.39 12.12
C ARG A 47 -0.52 23.24 13.10
N PHE A 48 -1.61 22.47 12.97
CA PHE A 48 -1.83 21.28 13.79
C PHE A 48 -0.85 20.15 13.45
N GLU A 49 -0.47 20.00 12.17
CA GLU A 49 0.56 19.06 11.73
C GLU A 49 1.94 19.43 12.28
N GLU A 50 2.32 20.71 12.21
CA GLU A 50 3.55 21.24 12.81
C GLU A 50 3.58 21.06 14.34
N ALA A 51 2.42 21.18 14.99
CA ALA A 51 2.26 20.95 16.43
C ALA A 51 2.31 19.46 16.83
N GLY A 52 2.26 18.54 15.87
CA GLY A 52 2.15 17.09 16.12
C GLY A 52 0.78 16.62 16.60
N ILE A 53 -0.27 17.45 16.49
CA ILE A 53 -1.63 17.14 16.93
C ILE A 53 -2.47 16.70 15.72
N TYR A 54 -2.22 15.48 15.25
CA TYR A 54 -2.76 14.99 13.98
C TYR A 54 -4.29 14.77 13.96
N GLN A 55 -4.92 14.46 15.10
CA GLN A 55 -6.38 14.29 15.17
C GLN A 55 -7.12 15.59 14.77
N TYR A 56 -6.69 16.73 15.30
CA TYR A 56 -7.27 18.03 14.94
C TYR A 56 -6.90 18.46 13.52
N ALA A 57 -5.72 18.11 13.03
CA ALA A 57 -5.37 18.31 11.62
C ALA A 57 -6.33 17.55 10.68
N ALA A 58 -6.62 16.28 11.00
CA ALA A 58 -7.59 15.48 10.25
C ALA A 58 -9.00 16.09 10.26
N MET A 59 -9.45 16.59 11.41
CA MET A 59 -10.73 17.30 11.53
C MET A 59 -10.77 18.61 10.72
N CYS A 60 -9.64 19.32 10.61
CA CYS A 60 -9.54 20.50 9.74
C CYS A 60 -9.65 20.13 8.26
N HIS A 61 -8.98 19.05 7.83
CA HIS A 61 -9.08 18.52 6.46
C HIS A 61 -10.51 18.05 6.12
N LEU A 62 -11.25 17.49 7.09
CA LEU A 62 -12.69 17.22 6.93
C LEU A 62 -13.50 18.51 6.72
N GLY A 63 -13.13 19.60 7.40
CA GLY A 63 -13.71 20.93 7.17
C GLY A 63 -13.46 21.44 5.74
N VAL A 64 -12.23 21.26 5.24
CA VAL A 64 -11.86 21.58 3.85
C VAL A 64 -12.70 20.77 2.86
N ALA A 65 -12.85 19.46 3.07
CA ALA A 65 -13.66 18.59 2.20
C ALA A 65 -15.12 19.07 2.10
N LYS A 66 -15.71 19.50 3.22
CA LYS A 66 -17.07 20.08 3.24
C LYS A 66 -17.17 21.40 2.49
N CYS A 67 -16.14 22.25 2.58
CA CYS A 67 -16.10 23.50 1.83
C CYS A 67 -16.02 23.21 0.31
N GLU A 68 -15.14 22.30 -0.11
CA GLU A 68 -14.99 21.89 -1.51
C GLU A 68 -16.26 21.23 -2.07
N LEU A 69 -16.96 20.44 -1.26
CA LEU A 69 -18.27 19.89 -1.60
C LEU A 69 -19.28 21.00 -1.90
N SER A 70 -19.31 22.06 -1.08
CA SER A 70 -20.21 23.21 -1.30
C SER A 70 -19.83 24.03 -2.54
N SER A 71 -18.55 24.00 -2.94
CA SER A 71 -18.03 24.59 -4.18
C SER A 71 -18.21 23.69 -5.40
N GLY A 72 -18.56 22.41 -5.21
CA GLY A 72 -18.76 21.43 -6.28
C GLY A 72 -17.47 20.85 -6.89
N ASN A 73 -16.32 21.00 -6.22
CA ASN A 73 -15.04 20.51 -6.72
C ASN A 73 -14.72 19.10 -6.20
N VAL A 74 -15.16 18.09 -6.95
CA VAL A 74 -15.06 16.67 -6.57
C VAL A 74 -13.60 16.22 -6.40
N VAL A 75 -12.66 16.71 -7.23
CA VAL A 75 -11.25 16.29 -7.17
C VAL A 75 -10.60 16.77 -5.88
N ASN A 76 -10.78 18.05 -5.53
CA ASN A 76 -10.24 18.60 -4.31
C ASN A 76 -10.91 18.02 -3.07
N GLU A 77 -12.21 17.74 -3.15
CA GLU A 77 -12.96 17.05 -2.10
C GLU A 77 -12.35 15.67 -1.81
N CYS A 78 -12.13 14.84 -2.85
CA CYS A 78 -11.44 13.55 -2.70
C CYS A 78 -10.07 13.71 -2.03
N GLN A 79 -9.26 14.65 -2.51
CA GLN A 79 -7.93 14.88 -1.95
C GLN A 79 -7.98 15.33 -0.48
N ALA A 80 -8.95 16.14 -0.10
CA ALA A 80 -9.15 16.56 1.28
C ALA A 80 -9.53 15.38 2.19
N TYR A 81 -10.42 14.49 1.75
CA TYR A 81 -10.71 13.25 2.48
C TYR A 81 -9.49 12.35 2.63
N LEU A 82 -8.64 12.22 1.61
CA LEU A 82 -7.40 11.43 1.71
C LEU A 82 -6.40 12.04 2.68
N LYS A 83 -6.25 13.37 2.68
CA LYS A 83 -5.41 14.07 3.67
C LYS A 83 -5.94 13.84 5.09
N ALA A 84 -7.26 13.91 5.28
CA ALA A 84 -7.89 13.62 6.57
C ALA A 84 -7.63 12.17 7.02
N ALA A 85 -7.84 11.19 6.13
CA ALA A 85 -7.65 9.77 6.43
C ALA A 85 -6.21 9.46 6.86
N ARG A 86 -5.22 10.00 6.12
CA ARG A 86 -3.79 9.82 6.44
C ARG A 86 -3.40 10.52 7.74
N ALA A 87 -3.96 11.69 8.03
CA ALA A 87 -3.73 12.38 9.30
C ALA A 87 -4.31 11.58 10.48
N PHE A 88 -5.50 10.97 10.35
CA PHE A 88 -6.04 10.06 11.35
C PHE A 88 -5.18 8.82 11.55
N MET A 89 -4.66 8.22 10.47
CA MET A 89 -3.73 7.08 10.56
C MET A 89 -2.44 7.47 11.28
N ARG A 90 -1.91 8.66 11.00
CA ARG A 90 -0.73 9.19 11.70
C ARG A 90 -1.01 9.39 13.19
N ALA A 91 -2.19 9.92 13.54
CA ALA A 91 -2.64 10.05 14.93
C ALA A 91 -2.71 8.68 15.63
N ASN A 92 -3.27 7.67 14.95
CA ASN A 92 -3.36 6.31 15.47
C ASN A 92 -1.97 5.70 15.71
N ASN A 93 -1.05 5.84 14.75
CA ASN A 93 0.30 5.32 14.87
C ASN A 93 1.09 6.02 15.97
N THR A 94 0.92 7.34 16.15
CA THR A 94 1.53 8.05 17.28
C THR A 94 0.96 7.61 18.62
N ASN A 95 -0.35 7.38 18.71
CA ASN A 95 -0.98 6.88 19.93
C ASN A 95 -0.51 5.46 20.26
N ALA A 96 -0.38 4.60 19.24
CA ALA A 96 0.16 3.25 19.37
C ALA A 96 1.63 3.26 19.84
N ALA A 97 2.47 4.14 19.28
CA ALA A 97 3.86 4.30 19.69
C ALA A 97 4.00 4.77 21.14
N LEU A 98 3.08 5.63 21.59
CA LEU A 98 3.02 6.12 22.97
C LEU A 98 2.30 5.17 23.94
N GLN A 99 1.86 4.00 23.46
CA GLN A 99 1.10 2.99 24.23
C GLN A 99 -0.13 3.58 24.94
N LEU A 100 -0.73 4.63 24.36
CA LEU A 100 -1.91 5.26 24.92
C LEU A 100 -3.10 4.30 24.78
N ARG A 101 -3.69 3.90 25.91
CA ARG A 101 -4.90 3.06 25.94
C ARG A 101 -6.19 3.83 25.59
N SER A 102 -6.07 5.11 25.22
CA SER A 102 -7.21 5.97 24.92
C SER A 102 -7.73 5.68 23.52
N SER A 103 -8.94 5.12 23.46
CA SER A 103 -9.81 4.95 22.28
C SER A 103 -9.12 4.52 20.96
N GLY A 104 -8.46 3.34 20.98
CA GLY A 104 -7.72 2.81 19.83
C GLY A 104 -8.51 2.59 18.52
N GLY A 105 -9.84 2.75 18.53
CA GLY A 105 -10.71 2.62 17.36
C GLY A 105 -11.18 3.94 16.72
N GLU A 106 -11.15 5.07 17.42
CA GLU A 106 -11.79 6.30 16.91
C GLU A 106 -11.02 6.90 15.72
N CYS A 107 -9.69 6.85 15.79
CA CYS A 107 -8.84 7.32 14.71
C CYS A 107 -8.91 6.37 13.49
N THR A 108 -8.94 5.06 13.71
CA THR A 108 -9.04 4.08 12.61
C THR A 108 -10.42 4.10 11.95
N GLU A 109 -11.50 4.21 12.73
CA GLU A 109 -12.86 4.39 12.20
C GLU A 109 -13.00 5.72 11.45
N GLY A 110 -12.43 6.80 12.01
CA GLY A 110 -12.38 8.11 11.34
C GLY A 110 -11.65 8.05 10.00
N ALA A 111 -10.50 7.37 9.95
CA ALA A 111 -9.75 7.14 8.72
C ALA A 111 -10.56 6.30 7.71
N LEU A 112 -11.17 5.20 8.16
CA LEU A 112 -11.97 4.31 7.31
C LEU A 112 -13.13 5.06 6.67
N ARG A 113 -13.89 5.83 7.45
CA ARG A 113 -15.00 6.65 6.92
C ARG A 113 -14.52 7.64 5.85
N CYS A 114 -13.37 8.28 6.06
CA CYS A 114 -12.77 9.20 5.08
C CYS A 114 -12.37 8.46 3.79
N TYR A 115 -11.80 7.25 3.89
CA TYR A 115 -11.46 6.44 2.72
C TYR A 115 -12.70 6.00 1.94
N CYS A 116 -13.76 5.54 2.62
CA CYS A 116 -15.02 5.21 1.96
C CYS A 116 -15.61 6.40 1.20
N GLN A 117 -15.63 7.58 1.82
CA GLN A 117 -16.10 8.81 1.17
C GLN A 117 -15.25 9.20 -0.04
N ALA A 118 -13.93 9.03 0.04
CA ALA A 118 -13.06 9.27 -1.11
C ALA A 118 -13.34 8.26 -2.25
N LEU A 119 -13.59 6.99 -1.94
CA LEU A 119 -13.88 5.94 -2.93
C LEU A 119 -15.19 6.15 -3.68
N GLU A 120 -16.23 6.61 -2.99
CA GLU A 120 -17.53 6.95 -3.61
C GLU A 120 -17.43 8.09 -4.63
N ARG A 121 -16.44 8.97 -4.47
CA ARG A 121 -16.25 10.15 -5.32
C ARG A 121 -15.18 9.98 -6.38
N CYS A 122 -14.33 8.96 -6.27
CA CYS A 122 -13.31 8.65 -7.27
C CYS A 122 -13.91 7.82 -8.43
N PRO A 123 -13.54 8.10 -9.69
CA PRO A 123 -13.92 7.24 -10.80
C PRO A 123 -13.25 5.87 -10.72
N ASP A 124 -13.91 4.84 -11.24
CA ASP A 124 -13.51 3.43 -11.13
C ASP A 124 -12.13 3.13 -11.74
N ASP A 125 -11.85 3.71 -12.90
CA ASP A 125 -10.66 3.43 -13.72
C ASP A 125 -9.41 4.22 -13.29
N THR A 126 -9.41 4.80 -12.09
CA THR A 126 -8.31 5.63 -11.64
C THR A 126 -7.28 4.85 -10.81
N VAL A 127 -6.00 5.11 -11.08
CA VAL A 127 -4.86 4.73 -10.20
C VAL A 127 -5.15 5.12 -8.75
N LEU A 128 -5.82 6.27 -8.57
CA LEU A 128 -6.19 6.81 -7.27
C LEU A 128 -7.10 5.85 -6.51
N LYS A 129 -8.15 5.31 -7.14
CA LYS A 129 -9.06 4.36 -6.49
C LYS A 129 -8.32 3.11 -6.01
N ALA A 130 -7.47 2.54 -6.85
CA ALA A 130 -6.68 1.37 -6.49
C ALA A 130 -5.69 1.66 -5.33
N ALA A 131 -5.05 2.84 -5.35
CA ALA A 131 -4.20 3.27 -4.25
C ALA A 131 -4.96 3.44 -2.93
N ILE A 132 -6.20 3.94 -2.96
CA ILE A 132 -7.03 4.10 -1.77
C ILE A 132 -7.45 2.74 -1.20
N ILE A 133 -7.89 1.80 -2.06
CA ILE A 133 -8.26 0.44 -1.65
C ILE A 133 -7.08 -0.23 -0.94
N ARG A 134 -5.87 -0.06 -1.48
CA ARG A 134 -4.64 -0.58 -0.85
C ARG A 134 -4.38 0.05 0.53
N GLU A 135 -4.51 1.37 0.68
CA GLU A 135 -4.34 2.05 1.98
C GLU A 135 -5.41 1.62 3.00
N MET A 136 -6.60 1.22 2.52
CA MET A 136 -7.73 0.80 3.34
C MET A 136 -7.71 -0.69 3.71
N SER A 137 -7.12 -1.55 2.88
CA SER A 137 -7.02 -3.01 3.09
C SER A 137 -6.58 -3.43 4.51
N PRO A 138 -5.54 -2.83 5.14
CA PRO A 138 -5.17 -3.20 6.52
C PRO A 138 -6.21 -2.79 7.58
N LEU A 139 -7.05 -1.80 7.29
CA LEU A 139 -8.13 -1.34 8.18
C LEU A 139 -9.40 -2.19 8.02
N GLN A 140 -9.69 -2.63 6.80
CA GLN A 140 -10.84 -3.45 6.45
C GLN A 140 -10.42 -4.59 5.53
N PRO A 141 -10.00 -5.75 6.08
CA PRO A 141 -9.50 -6.88 5.29
C PRO A 141 -10.56 -7.56 4.42
N HIS A 142 -11.85 -7.34 4.70
CA HIS A 142 -12.98 -7.89 3.94
C HIS A 142 -13.64 -6.83 3.04
N TYR A 143 -12.87 -5.91 2.48
CA TYR A 143 -13.41 -4.95 1.52
C TYR A 143 -13.45 -5.59 0.13
N ASP A 144 -14.66 -5.89 -0.35
CA ASP A 144 -14.89 -6.54 -1.66
C ASP A 144 -14.79 -5.58 -2.86
N GLY A 145 -14.51 -4.29 -2.62
CA GLY A 145 -14.36 -3.33 -3.71
C GLY A 145 -12.99 -3.45 -4.36
N CYS A 146 -12.97 -3.80 -5.64
CA CYS A 146 -11.78 -3.79 -6.47
C CYS A 146 -11.80 -2.56 -7.40
N SER A 147 -10.63 -1.99 -7.70
CA SER A 147 -10.53 -1.02 -8.79
C SER A 147 -10.44 -1.78 -10.12
N SER A 148 -11.10 -1.27 -11.16
CA SER A 148 -10.94 -1.74 -12.54
C SER A 148 -9.60 -1.31 -13.16
N PHE A 149 -8.77 -0.57 -12.43
CA PHE A 149 -7.48 -0.08 -12.91
C PHE A 149 -6.49 -1.24 -13.12
N ALA A 150 -6.39 -1.69 -14.37
CA ALA A 150 -5.54 -2.79 -14.78
C ALA A 150 -4.24 -2.30 -15.43
N SER A 151 -3.29 -1.81 -14.62
CA SER A 151 -1.90 -1.65 -15.07
C SER A 151 -1.08 -2.91 -14.74
N PRO A 152 -0.26 -3.43 -15.67
CA PRO A 152 0.63 -4.56 -15.41
C PRO A 152 1.50 -4.38 -14.16
N ALA A 153 2.10 -3.20 -14.01
CA ALA A 153 2.95 -2.89 -12.85
C ALA A 153 2.14 -2.85 -11.55
N HIS A 154 0.90 -2.37 -11.61
CA HIS A 154 0.01 -2.34 -10.46
C HIS A 154 -0.43 -3.76 -10.06
N ARG A 155 -0.82 -4.58 -11.04
CA ARG A 155 -1.22 -5.97 -10.80
C ARG A 155 -0.09 -6.81 -10.21
N ILE A 156 1.14 -6.66 -10.72
CA ILE A 156 2.32 -7.33 -10.18
C ILE A 156 2.55 -6.90 -8.72
N PHE A 157 2.43 -5.62 -8.42
CA PHE A 157 2.57 -5.10 -7.07
C PHE A 157 1.48 -5.64 -6.12
N GLU A 158 0.23 -5.72 -6.56
CA GLU A 158 -0.88 -6.30 -5.77
C GLU A 158 -0.64 -7.78 -5.48
N LEU A 159 -0.19 -8.55 -6.47
CA LEU A 159 0.17 -9.96 -6.29
C LEU A 159 1.32 -10.13 -5.29
N GLU A 160 2.33 -9.25 -5.35
CA GLU A 160 3.42 -9.27 -4.38
C GLU A 160 2.91 -9.01 -2.96
N LEU A 161 2.05 -8.00 -2.77
CA LEU A 161 1.49 -7.68 -1.47
C LEU A 161 0.62 -8.83 -0.93
N ALA A 162 -0.18 -9.43 -1.80
CA ALA A 162 -1.02 -10.59 -1.47
C ALA A 162 -0.15 -11.79 -1.06
N ALA A 163 0.97 -12.05 -1.76
CA ALA A 163 1.92 -13.11 -1.42
C ALA A 163 2.50 -12.91 -0.03
N HIS A 164 2.92 -11.69 0.31
CA HIS A 164 3.40 -11.38 1.65
C HIS A 164 2.31 -11.58 2.71
N ALA A 165 1.08 -11.14 2.46
CA ALA A 165 -0.03 -11.33 3.39
C ALA A 165 -0.37 -12.82 3.60
N SER A 166 -0.38 -13.63 2.54
CA SER A 166 -0.59 -15.07 2.63
C SER A 166 0.53 -15.79 3.38
N LEU A 167 1.79 -15.34 3.22
CA LEU A 167 2.93 -15.83 4.01
C LEU A 167 2.76 -15.53 5.51
N GLU A 168 2.33 -14.32 5.87
CA GLU A 168 2.04 -13.94 7.27
C GLU A 168 0.91 -14.79 7.88
N GLN A 169 -0.12 -15.10 7.08
CA GLN A 169 -1.24 -15.97 7.46
C GLN A 169 -0.88 -17.46 7.49
N LYS A 170 0.35 -17.83 7.08
CA LYS A 170 0.82 -19.21 6.91
C LYS A 170 0.04 -20.01 5.86
N ASP A 171 -0.64 -19.33 4.96
CA ASP A 171 -1.24 -19.96 3.78
C ASP A 171 -0.20 -20.01 2.65
N PHE A 172 0.67 -21.00 2.74
CA PHE A 172 1.77 -21.19 1.80
C PHE A 172 1.31 -21.60 0.39
N LEU A 173 0.11 -22.19 0.26
CA LEU A 173 -0.44 -22.59 -1.05
C LEU A 173 -0.91 -21.38 -1.84
N SER A 174 -1.69 -20.50 -1.20
CA SER A 174 -2.13 -19.25 -1.83
C SER A 174 -0.94 -18.35 -2.18
N ALA A 175 0.07 -18.29 -1.30
CA ALA A 175 1.31 -17.57 -1.57
C ALA A 175 2.05 -18.11 -2.80
N LEU A 176 2.17 -19.43 -2.93
CA LEU A 176 2.80 -20.06 -4.10
C LEU A 176 2.03 -19.72 -5.40
N GLN A 177 0.70 -19.79 -5.38
CA GLN A 177 -0.14 -19.45 -6.53
C GLN A 177 0.05 -17.98 -6.96
N GLN A 178 0.08 -17.04 -6.01
CA GLN A 178 0.29 -15.63 -6.32
C GLN A 178 1.68 -15.36 -6.90
N LEU A 179 2.71 -16.11 -6.47
CA LEU A 179 4.05 -16.03 -7.04
C LEU A 179 4.12 -16.61 -8.46
N ASP A 180 3.37 -17.69 -8.74
CA ASP A 180 3.22 -18.22 -10.10
C ASP A 180 2.55 -17.18 -11.02
N ASP A 181 1.45 -16.57 -10.56
CA ASP A 181 0.72 -15.53 -11.31
C ASP A 181 1.61 -14.32 -11.68
N ILE A 182 2.59 -13.96 -10.82
CA ILE A 182 3.58 -12.90 -11.09
C ILE A 182 4.48 -13.30 -12.25
N VAL A 183 5.03 -14.53 -12.21
CA VAL A 183 5.92 -15.04 -13.26
C VAL A 183 5.17 -15.09 -14.58
N ASP A 184 3.96 -15.65 -14.60
CA ASP A 184 3.15 -15.74 -15.81
C ASP A 184 2.83 -14.35 -16.38
N ASN A 185 2.46 -13.38 -15.54
CA ASN A 185 2.19 -12.00 -15.98
C ASN A 185 3.40 -11.31 -16.62
N ILE A 186 4.62 -11.63 -16.19
CA ILE A 186 5.86 -11.07 -16.73
C ILE A 186 6.27 -11.83 -18.01
N CYS A 187 6.14 -13.16 -18.01
CA CYS A 187 6.41 -14.03 -19.16
C CYS A 187 5.51 -13.75 -20.35
N GLU A 188 4.20 -13.66 -20.16
CA GLU A 188 3.26 -13.36 -21.26
C GLU A 188 3.58 -12.03 -21.95
N ARG A 189 4.07 -11.05 -21.20
CA ARG A 189 4.39 -9.71 -21.72
C ARG A 189 5.80 -9.56 -22.27
N LYS A 190 6.67 -10.55 -22.08
CA LYS A 190 8.07 -10.55 -22.55
C LYS A 190 8.90 -9.37 -22.02
N GLN A 191 8.65 -8.94 -20.78
CA GLN A 191 9.31 -7.77 -20.17
C GLN A 191 10.34 -8.15 -19.08
N TYR A 192 11.10 -9.21 -19.29
CA TYR A 192 12.04 -9.79 -18.30
C TYR A 192 13.04 -8.80 -17.73
N GLU A 193 13.58 -7.95 -18.62
CA GLU A 193 14.65 -7.03 -18.30
C GLU A 193 14.23 -6.00 -17.25
N LEU A 194 12.95 -5.61 -17.23
CA LEU A 194 12.41 -4.64 -16.28
C LEU A 194 12.19 -5.21 -14.87
N TYR A 195 12.08 -6.54 -14.74
CA TYR A 195 11.70 -7.22 -13.50
C TYR A 195 12.75 -8.21 -13.01
N THR A 196 14.00 -8.09 -13.46
CA THR A 196 15.07 -9.07 -13.14
C THR A 196 15.25 -9.30 -11.64
N ASP A 197 15.31 -8.25 -10.83
CA ASP A 197 15.47 -8.38 -9.38
C ASP A 197 14.24 -8.99 -8.70
N LEU A 198 13.03 -8.62 -9.16
CA LEU A 198 11.79 -9.20 -8.67
C LEU A 198 11.72 -10.70 -8.98
N LEU A 199 12.01 -11.07 -10.23
CA LEU A 199 12.00 -12.44 -10.71
C LEU A 199 12.97 -13.32 -9.93
N ARG A 200 14.19 -12.85 -9.64
CA ARG A 200 15.15 -13.59 -8.79
C ARG A 200 14.60 -13.84 -7.38
N ARG A 201 13.99 -12.84 -6.75
CA ARG A 201 13.40 -13.00 -5.41
C ARG A 201 12.22 -13.97 -5.44
N VAL A 202 11.36 -13.86 -6.45
CA VAL A 202 10.20 -14.75 -6.64
C VAL A 202 10.65 -16.19 -6.87
N GLU A 203 11.70 -16.41 -7.67
CA GLU A 203 12.28 -17.73 -7.91
C GLU A 203 12.75 -18.41 -6.61
N ILE A 204 13.51 -17.68 -5.78
CA ILE A 204 13.98 -18.18 -4.48
C ILE A 204 12.80 -18.52 -3.56
N LEU A 205 11.81 -17.62 -3.46
CA LEU A 205 10.63 -17.84 -2.62
C LEU A 205 9.79 -19.04 -3.11
N ARG A 206 9.59 -19.18 -4.42
CA ARG A 206 8.88 -20.33 -5.01
C ARG A 206 9.59 -21.63 -4.66
N LEU A 207 10.93 -21.69 -4.82
CA LEU A 207 11.72 -22.88 -4.46
C LEU A 207 11.58 -23.22 -2.97
N LEU A 208 11.74 -22.24 -2.08
CA LEU A 208 11.60 -22.44 -0.63
C LEU A 208 10.20 -22.95 -0.26
N LEU A 209 9.15 -22.40 -0.86
CA LEU A 209 7.78 -22.85 -0.62
C LEU A 209 7.50 -24.25 -1.14
N LEU A 210 8.03 -24.59 -2.32
CA LEU A 210 7.90 -25.94 -2.88
C LEU A 210 8.55 -26.99 -1.98
N ILE A 211 9.74 -26.69 -1.45
CA ILE A 211 10.45 -27.56 -0.49
C ILE A 211 9.66 -27.66 0.82
N ALA A 212 9.17 -26.53 1.35
CA ALA A 212 8.44 -26.49 2.61
C ALA A 212 7.09 -27.23 2.55
N LEU A 213 6.36 -27.11 1.45
CA LEU A 213 5.06 -27.76 1.25
C LEU A 213 5.19 -29.24 0.92
N ASN A 214 6.34 -29.66 0.36
CA ASN A 214 6.64 -31.03 -0.05
C ASN A 214 5.47 -31.68 -0.81
N LEU A 215 4.97 -30.95 -1.83
CA LEU A 215 3.78 -31.34 -2.58
C LEU A 215 4.02 -32.63 -3.36
N PRO A 216 3.04 -33.56 -3.41
CA PRO A 216 3.16 -34.72 -4.27
C PRO A 216 3.25 -34.28 -5.75
N PRO A 217 3.99 -35.00 -6.61
CA PRO A 217 4.21 -34.61 -8.02
C PRO A 217 2.91 -34.36 -8.79
N ALA A 218 1.82 -35.05 -8.45
CA ALA A 218 0.50 -34.86 -9.07
C ALA A 218 -0.12 -33.47 -8.83
N ARG A 219 0.35 -32.72 -7.83
CA ARG A 219 -0.12 -31.36 -7.48
C ARG A 219 0.88 -30.27 -7.87
N GLN A 220 2.01 -30.64 -8.46
CA GLN A 220 3.02 -29.71 -8.93
C GLN A 220 2.78 -29.40 -10.42
N SER A 221 2.92 -28.14 -10.80
CA SER A 221 2.89 -27.76 -12.21
C SER A 221 4.19 -28.21 -12.90
N PRO A 222 4.21 -28.37 -14.23
CA PRO A 222 5.44 -28.68 -14.96
C PRO A 222 6.55 -27.62 -14.74
N SER A 223 6.19 -26.37 -14.46
CA SER A 223 7.17 -25.33 -14.14
C SER A 223 7.83 -25.53 -12.77
N HIS A 224 7.07 -26.03 -11.78
CA HIS A 224 7.60 -26.36 -10.45
C HIS A 224 8.58 -27.53 -10.52
N ILE A 225 8.25 -28.58 -11.27
CA ILE A 225 9.12 -29.76 -11.44
C ILE A 225 10.44 -29.34 -12.09
N LYS A 226 10.38 -28.57 -13.19
CA LYS A 226 11.58 -28.05 -13.88
C LYS A 226 12.45 -27.19 -12.96
N LEU A 227 11.83 -26.39 -12.09
CA LEU A 227 12.56 -25.54 -11.13
C LEU A 227 13.31 -26.40 -10.10
N ILE A 228 12.64 -27.40 -9.52
CA ILE A 228 13.25 -28.32 -8.56
C ILE A 228 14.40 -29.09 -9.21
N GLU A 229 14.17 -29.72 -10.37
CA GLU A 229 15.20 -30.47 -11.09
C GLU A 229 16.41 -29.61 -11.45
N TYR A 230 16.21 -28.34 -11.80
CA TYR A 230 17.30 -27.42 -12.12
C TYR A 230 18.21 -27.20 -10.91
N TYR A 231 17.62 -26.95 -9.73
CA TYR A 231 18.39 -26.73 -8.50
C TYR A 231 18.97 -28.03 -7.92
N GLU A 232 18.31 -29.18 -8.09
CA GLU A 232 18.87 -30.49 -7.77
C GLU A 232 20.14 -30.76 -8.58
N ARG A 233 20.09 -30.55 -9.91
CA ARG A 233 21.27 -30.71 -10.78
C ARG A 233 22.41 -29.76 -10.41
N LEU A 234 22.09 -28.52 -10.02
CA LEU A 234 23.12 -27.57 -9.57
C LEU A 234 23.79 -28.04 -8.27
N ALA A 235 23.02 -28.59 -7.33
CA ALA A 235 23.57 -29.14 -6.09
C ALA A 235 24.49 -30.34 -6.36
N ASP A 236 24.08 -31.25 -7.24
CA ASP A 236 24.89 -32.42 -7.62
C ASP A 236 26.24 -32.03 -8.25
N LEU A 237 26.25 -30.97 -9.08
CA LEU A 237 27.47 -30.46 -9.70
C LEU A 237 28.45 -29.83 -8.69
N ASP A 238 27.93 -29.22 -7.63
CA ASP A 238 28.76 -28.66 -6.54
C ASP A 238 29.36 -29.77 -5.65
N ASP A 239 28.64 -30.87 -5.46
CA ASP A 239 29.12 -32.06 -4.74
C ASP A 239 30.21 -32.82 -5.54
N GLU A 240 30.09 -32.88 -6.88
CA GLU A 240 31.15 -33.45 -7.74
C GLU A 240 32.40 -32.56 -7.82
N ASN A 241 32.26 -31.24 -7.73
CA ASN A 241 33.41 -30.32 -7.69
C ASN A 241 34.12 -30.32 -6.33
N THR A 242 33.41 -30.55 -5.23
CA THR A 242 34.02 -30.67 -3.89
C THR A 242 34.66 -32.04 -3.65
N THR A 243 34.15 -33.11 -4.27
CA THR A 243 34.79 -34.43 -4.22
C THR A 243 36.02 -34.54 -5.13
N ASN A 244 36.17 -33.66 -6.13
CA ASN A 244 37.33 -33.64 -7.05
C ASN A 244 38.36 -32.52 -6.79
N THR A 245 38.29 -31.81 -5.65
CA THR A 245 39.28 -30.78 -5.32
C THR A 245 40.03 -31.08 -4.03
N GLY A 246 41.09 -31.89 -4.16
CA GLY A 246 42.31 -31.56 -3.43
C GLY A 246 42.66 -30.10 -3.71
N SER A 247 42.81 -29.30 -2.65
CA SER A 247 42.97 -27.84 -2.69
C SER A 247 43.90 -27.35 -3.82
N PRO A 248 43.57 -26.23 -4.49
CA PRO A 248 44.25 -25.01 -4.08
C PRO A 248 43.40 -23.73 -4.16
N LEU A 249 43.64 -22.88 -3.17
CA LEU A 249 43.39 -21.45 -3.20
C LEU A 249 44.22 -20.81 -4.34
N ALA A 250 43.62 -19.84 -5.05
CA ALA A 250 44.20 -18.90 -6.02
C ALA A 250 44.00 -19.22 -7.51
N THR A 251 42.83 -18.82 -8.04
CA THR A 251 42.74 -17.94 -9.21
C THR A 251 41.41 -17.19 -9.17
N ALA A 252 41.44 -16.00 -8.59
CA ALA A 252 40.42 -15.00 -8.86
C ALA A 252 40.57 -14.53 -10.30
N SER A 253 39.49 -14.56 -11.09
CA SER A 253 39.02 -13.39 -11.85
C SER A 253 37.92 -13.80 -12.83
N SER A 254 36.74 -13.22 -12.60
CA SER A 254 35.94 -12.58 -13.65
C SER A 254 35.44 -13.47 -14.80
N SER A 255 34.23 -14.00 -14.65
CA SER A 255 33.32 -14.14 -15.78
C SER A 255 31.86 -14.16 -15.32
N THR A 256 31.26 -12.97 -15.31
CA THR A 256 29.88 -12.70 -15.77
C THR A 256 28.79 -13.66 -15.31
N ILE A 257 28.24 -13.37 -14.12
CA ILE A 257 26.85 -13.69 -13.77
C ILE A 257 25.95 -12.82 -14.65
N SER A 258 25.65 -13.28 -15.87
CA SER A 258 24.82 -12.53 -16.84
C SER A 258 23.75 -13.38 -17.53
N ALA A 259 23.48 -14.61 -17.07
CA ALA A 259 22.61 -15.54 -17.82
C ALA A 259 21.35 -16.03 -17.06
N ASN A 260 21.08 -15.57 -15.85
CA ASN A 260 20.03 -16.19 -15.01
C ASN A 260 18.61 -15.67 -15.22
N SER A 261 18.37 -14.66 -16.06
CA SER A 261 16.99 -14.24 -16.40
C SER A 261 16.32 -15.12 -17.46
N HIS A 262 17.07 -16.03 -18.10
CA HIS A 262 16.56 -16.82 -19.22
C HIS A 262 15.75 -18.06 -18.79
N PHE A 263 15.96 -18.62 -17.59
CA PHE A 263 15.31 -19.88 -17.23
C PHE A 263 13.83 -19.73 -16.87
N ILE A 264 13.46 -18.57 -16.30
CA ILE A 264 12.14 -18.32 -15.70
C ILE A 264 10.99 -18.39 -16.73
N CYS A 265 11.25 -18.09 -18.01
CA CYS A 265 10.22 -18.09 -19.06
C CYS A 265 10.51 -19.02 -20.23
N SER A 266 11.51 -19.90 -20.10
CA SER A 266 11.77 -20.97 -21.06
C SER A 266 10.87 -22.20 -20.82
N GLY A 267 9.95 -22.11 -19.85
CA GLY A 267 9.17 -23.22 -19.32
C GLY A 267 7.72 -23.34 -19.81
N THR A 268 7.19 -22.32 -20.50
CA THR A 268 5.83 -22.30 -21.08
C THR A 268 5.80 -22.87 -22.49
#